data_AF-A0A077UGU2-F1
#
_entry.id   AF-A0A077UGU2-F1
#
_cell.length_a   1.000
_cell.length_b   1.000
_cell.length_c   1.000
_cell.angle_alpha   90.00
_cell.angle_beta   90.00
_cell.angle_gamma   90.00
#
_symmetry.space_group_name_H-M   'P 1'
#
loop_
_entity.id
_entity.type
_entity.pdbx_description
1 polymer ?
#
loop_
_entity_poly.entity_id
_entity_poly.type
_entity_poly.pdbx_seq_one_letter_code
_entity_poly.pdbx_strand_id
1 'polypeptide(L)'
;MSKRLLLFDFDKTYFKHNTNEEDLSHLREMEKLLEKLTNNNEVMTAVLTGSTFQSVMDKMDQVNMTFKPLHIFSDLSSKMFTWNNGEYVESETFKKKVLSEPFLFEDIEDILRHISAQYNVEFIPQRAFEGNETHYKFNR
;
A
#
# COMPACT_ATOMS: atom_id res chain seq x y z
N MET A 1 28.92 -8.84 -2.56
CA MET A 1 27.97 -8.77 -3.70
C MET A 1 26.97 -7.66 -3.41
N SER A 2 26.64 -6.84 -4.41
CA SER A 2 25.57 -5.84 -4.28
C SER A 2 24.22 -6.55 -4.42
N LYS A 3 23.33 -6.37 -3.44
CA LYS A 3 21.94 -6.80 -3.56
C LYS A 3 21.21 -5.84 -4.48
N ARG A 4 20.37 -6.37 -5.38
CA ARG A 4 19.47 -5.55 -6.20
C ARG A 4 18.16 -5.35 -5.45
N LEU A 5 17.54 -4.18 -5.60
CA LEU A 5 16.22 -3.89 -5.06
C LEU A 5 15.21 -3.96 -6.20
N LEU A 6 14.20 -4.81 -6.06
CA LEU A 6 13.07 -4.91 -6.98
C LEU A 6 11.86 -4.26 -6.33
N LEU A 7 11.31 -3.25 -6.98
CA LEU A 7 10.15 -2.49 -6.53
C LEU A 7 8.99 -2.77 -7.47
N PHE A 8 7.84 -3.13 -6.89
CA PHE A 8 6.64 -3.43 -7.65
C PHE A 8 5.51 -2.51 -7.20
N ASP A 9 4.80 -1.92 -8.16
CA ASP A 9 3.42 -1.56 -7.89
C ASP A 9 2.59 -2.84 -7.68
N PHE A 10 1.62 -2.81 -6.78
CA PHE A 10 0.83 -4.01 -6.48
C PHE A 10 -0.28 -4.23 -7.52
N ASP A 11 -1.22 -3.31 -7.57
CA ASP A 11 -2.46 -3.46 -8.33
C ASP A 11 -2.20 -3.26 -9.83
N LYS A 12 -2.58 -4.25 -10.65
CA LYS A 12 -2.39 -4.27 -12.11
C LYS A 12 -0.93 -4.32 -12.59
N THR A 13 0.03 -4.50 -11.68
CA THR A 13 1.42 -4.79 -12.02
C THR A 13 1.84 -6.14 -11.43
N TYR A 14 1.88 -6.26 -10.10
CA TYR A 14 2.17 -7.54 -9.44
C TYR A 14 0.94 -8.47 -9.41
N PHE A 15 -0.25 -7.90 -9.19
CA PHE A 15 -1.50 -8.63 -9.05
C PHE A 15 -2.57 -8.08 -9.99
N LYS A 16 -3.05 -8.91 -10.92
CA LYS A 16 -4.00 -8.50 -11.95
C LYS A 16 -5.44 -8.49 -11.42
N HIS A 17 -6.19 -7.44 -11.75
CA HIS A 17 -7.63 -7.41 -11.48
C HIS A 17 -8.36 -8.50 -12.29
N ASN A 18 -9.37 -9.16 -11.71
CA ASN A 18 -10.09 -10.29 -12.31
C ASN A 18 -9.15 -11.41 -12.80
N THR A 19 -8.24 -11.84 -11.91
CA THR A 19 -7.29 -12.93 -12.16
C THR A 19 -8.02 -14.21 -12.61
N ASN A 20 -7.62 -14.79 -13.75
CA ASN A 20 -8.10 -16.10 -14.20
C ASN A 20 -7.04 -17.20 -13.93
N GLU A 21 -7.33 -18.45 -14.32
CA GLU A 21 -6.40 -19.58 -14.08
C GLU A 21 -5.03 -19.44 -14.78
N GLU A 22 -4.99 -18.83 -15.97
CA GLU A 22 -3.75 -18.57 -16.71
C GLU A 22 -2.94 -17.44 -16.04
N ASP A 23 -3.59 -16.42 -15.52
CA ASP A 23 -2.93 -15.37 -14.74
C ASP A 23 -2.32 -15.95 -13.45
N LEU A 24 -3.01 -16.92 -12.82
CA LEU A 24 -2.49 -17.62 -11.65
C LEU A 24 -1.26 -18.46 -11.97
N SER A 25 -1.20 -19.13 -13.14
CA SER A 25 -0.02 -19.92 -13.50
C SER A 25 1.21 -19.02 -13.69
N HIS A 26 1.05 -17.88 -14.39
CA HIS A 26 2.11 -16.89 -14.55
C HIS A 26 2.54 -16.26 -13.21
N LEU A 27 1.60 -15.97 -12.32
CA LEU A 27 1.89 -15.52 -10.96
C LEU A 27 2.79 -16.54 -10.24
N ARG A 28 2.44 -17.83 -10.30
CA ARG A 28 3.22 -18.91 -9.64
C ARG A 28 4.63 -19.05 -10.21
N GLU A 29 4.81 -18.86 -11.51
CA GLU A 29 6.14 -18.86 -12.13
C GLU A 29 6.99 -17.68 -11.66
N MET A 30 6.38 -16.48 -11.59
CA MET A 30 7.03 -15.30 -11.05
C MET A 30 7.42 -15.50 -9.57
N GLU A 31 6.52 -16.02 -8.75
CA GLU A 31 6.77 -16.30 -7.33
C GLU A 31 7.98 -17.23 -7.13
N LYS A 32 8.05 -18.34 -7.90
CA LYS A 32 9.19 -19.27 -7.86
C LYS A 32 10.51 -18.61 -8.23
N LEU A 33 10.49 -17.72 -9.22
CA LEU A 33 11.69 -16.97 -9.63
C LEU A 33 12.13 -16.02 -8.52
N LEU A 34 11.21 -15.24 -7.97
CA LEU A 34 11.50 -14.28 -6.90
C LEU A 34 11.99 -14.97 -5.62
N GLU A 35 11.41 -16.12 -5.28
CA GLU A 35 11.84 -16.96 -4.16
C GLU A 35 13.28 -17.42 -4.35
N LYS A 36 13.61 -17.97 -5.52
CA LYS A 36 14.97 -18.40 -5.86
C LYS A 36 15.97 -17.24 -5.74
N LEU A 37 15.67 -16.09 -6.31
CA LEU A 37 16.55 -14.92 -6.29
C LEU A 37 16.74 -14.37 -4.87
N THR A 38 15.69 -14.41 -4.05
CA THR A 38 15.73 -13.94 -2.65
C THR A 38 16.54 -14.90 -1.77
N ASN A 39 16.34 -16.21 -1.93
CA ASN A 39 17.08 -17.25 -1.20
C ASN A 39 18.57 -17.27 -1.54
N ASN A 40 18.92 -16.96 -2.80
CA ASN A 40 20.31 -16.75 -3.21
C ASN A 40 20.91 -15.42 -2.74
N ASN A 41 20.14 -14.62 -1.98
CA ASN A 41 20.57 -13.34 -1.45
C ASN A 41 20.95 -12.33 -2.56
N GLU A 42 20.38 -12.49 -3.77
CA GLU A 42 20.67 -11.67 -4.96
C GLU A 42 19.79 -10.42 -5.03
N VAL A 43 18.57 -10.51 -4.50
CA VAL A 43 17.56 -9.45 -4.56
C VAL A 43 16.89 -9.24 -3.21
N MET A 44 16.42 -8.01 -2.98
CA MET A 44 15.37 -7.68 -2.02
C MET A 44 14.13 -7.26 -2.81
N THR A 45 12.95 -7.68 -2.37
CA THR A 45 11.68 -7.36 -3.01
C THR A 45 10.86 -6.42 -2.14
N ALA A 46 10.25 -5.42 -2.75
CA ALA A 46 9.29 -4.57 -2.07
C ALA A 46 8.09 -4.25 -2.96
N VAL A 47 6.92 -4.17 -2.36
CA VAL A 47 5.68 -3.72 -2.98
C VAL A 47 5.39 -2.30 -2.52
N LEU A 48 4.95 -1.43 -3.42
CA LEU A 48 4.45 -0.09 -3.12
C LEU A 48 3.02 0.02 -3.63
N THR A 49 2.11 0.51 -2.79
CA THR A 49 0.70 0.65 -3.18
C THR A 49 -0.01 1.76 -2.41
N GLY A 50 -1.05 2.29 -3.03
CA GLY A 50 -2.04 3.15 -2.38
C GLY A 50 -3.03 2.40 -1.49
N SER A 51 -3.18 1.08 -1.71
CA SER A 51 -4.09 0.21 -0.96
C SER A 51 -3.69 0.14 0.52
N THR A 52 -4.66 -0.07 1.42
CA THR A 52 -4.39 -0.36 2.84
C THR A 52 -3.66 -1.69 2.96
N PHE A 53 -2.85 -1.84 4.02
CA PHE A 53 -2.15 -3.12 4.29
C PHE A 53 -3.12 -4.32 4.30
N GLN A 54 -4.27 -4.19 4.96
CA GLN A 54 -5.28 -5.24 5.01
C GLN A 54 -5.79 -5.61 3.61
N SER A 55 -6.05 -4.62 2.74
CA SER A 55 -6.50 -4.90 1.37
C SER A 55 -5.45 -5.66 0.56
N VAL A 56 -4.16 -5.40 0.78
CA VAL A 56 -3.07 -6.18 0.16
C VAL A 56 -3.10 -7.62 0.67
N MET A 57 -3.19 -7.81 1.99
CA MET A 57 -3.26 -9.14 2.61
C MET A 57 -4.46 -9.94 2.10
N ASP A 58 -5.65 -9.35 2.06
CA ASP A 58 -6.86 -10.00 1.57
C ASP A 58 -6.70 -10.48 0.11
N LYS A 59 -6.09 -9.65 -0.75
CA LYS A 59 -5.82 -10.01 -2.15
C LYS A 59 -4.78 -11.14 -2.27
N MET A 60 -3.73 -11.10 -1.46
CA MET A 60 -2.72 -12.15 -1.40
C MET A 60 -3.34 -13.48 -0.95
N ASP A 61 -4.19 -13.45 0.08
CA ASP A 61 -4.83 -14.64 0.65
C ASP A 61 -5.89 -15.21 -0.30
N GLN A 62 -6.67 -14.35 -0.99
CA GLN A 62 -7.67 -14.76 -1.97
C GLN A 62 -7.11 -15.71 -3.04
N VAL A 63 -5.85 -15.51 -3.43
CA VAL A 63 -5.18 -16.35 -4.43
C VAL A 63 -4.14 -17.28 -3.83
N ASN A 64 -4.10 -17.47 -2.50
CA ASN A 64 -3.10 -18.28 -1.81
C ASN A 64 -1.67 -17.94 -2.26
N MET A 65 -1.33 -16.65 -2.27
CA MET A 65 0.01 -16.18 -2.65
C MET A 65 1.05 -16.72 -1.67
N THR A 66 2.04 -17.42 -2.23
CA THR A 66 3.06 -18.17 -1.50
C THR A 66 4.32 -17.35 -1.27
N PHE A 67 4.72 -16.54 -2.24
CA PHE A 67 5.86 -15.64 -2.09
C PHE A 67 5.47 -14.42 -1.26
N LYS A 68 6.29 -14.09 -0.27
CA LYS A 68 6.13 -12.90 0.58
C LYS A 68 7.23 -11.91 0.25
N PRO A 69 6.93 -10.75 -0.38
CA PRO A 69 7.93 -9.71 -0.57
C PRO A 69 8.51 -9.25 0.76
N LEU A 70 9.79 -8.88 0.79
CA LEU A 70 10.45 -8.50 2.04
C LEU A 70 9.79 -7.28 2.68
N HIS A 71 9.39 -6.30 1.86
CA HIS A 71 8.70 -5.10 2.34
C HIS A 71 7.38 -4.85 1.60
N ILE A 72 6.39 -4.33 2.32
CA ILE A 72 5.15 -3.78 1.75
C ILE A 72 5.02 -2.34 2.24
N PHE A 73 5.03 -1.40 1.30
CA PHE A 73 4.68 -0.01 1.53
C PHE A 73 3.21 0.19 1.15
N SER A 74 2.38 0.45 2.15
CA SER A 74 0.91 0.54 2.01
C SER A 74 0.39 1.89 2.49
N ASP A 75 -0.92 2.09 2.39
CA ASP A 75 -1.63 3.27 2.90
C ASP A 75 -1.05 4.54 2.25
N LEU A 76 -1.06 4.60 0.92
CA LEU A 76 -0.38 5.66 0.14
C LEU A 76 1.14 5.69 0.39
N SER A 77 1.74 4.52 0.60
CA SER A 77 3.17 4.35 0.99
C SER A 77 3.58 5.07 2.28
N SER A 78 2.62 5.45 3.13
CA SER A 78 2.89 6.11 4.41
C SER A 78 3.29 5.12 5.51
N LYS A 79 2.99 3.83 5.34
CA LYS A 79 3.39 2.75 6.24
C LYS A 79 4.29 1.76 5.52
N MET A 80 5.23 1.18 6.25
CA MET A 80 6.10 0.10 5.75
C MET A 80 6.02 -1.09 6.68
N PHE A 81 5.74 -2.26 6.11
CA PHE A 81 5.72 -3.54 6.80
C PHE A 81 6.87 -4.39 6.30
N THR A 82 7.51 -5.15 7.19
CA THR A 82 8.61 -6.06 6.86
C THR A 82 8.24 -7.49 7.21
N TRP A 83 8.42 -8.39 6.25
CA TRP A 83 8.23 -9.82 6.49
C TRP A 83 9.32 -10.33 7.44
N ASN A 84 8.92 -10.89 8.57
CA ASN A 84 9.81 -11.42 9.58
C ASN A 84 9.14 -12.60 10.31
N ASN A 85 9.81 -13.76 10.36
CA ASN A 85 9.40 -14.92 11.15
C ASN A 85 7.93 -15.36 10.97
N GLY A 86 7.37 -15.25 9.76
CA GLY A 86 6.02 -15.73 9.45
C GLY A 86 4.92 -14.67 9.52
N GLU A 87 5.26 -13.41 9.81
CA GLU A 87 4.31 -12.30 9.81
C GLU A 87 4.93 -11.00 9.27
N TYR A 88 4.07 -10.04 8.95
CA TYR A 88 4.48 -8.69 8.59
C TYR A 88 4.45 -7.78 9.82
N VAL A 89 5.58 -7.15 10.12
CA VAL A 89 5.72 -6.22 11.25
C VAL A 89 5.85 -4.78 10.72
N GLU A 90 5.02 -3.86 11.25
CA GLU A 90 5.09 -2.43 10.90
C GLU A 90 6.40 -1.80 11.40
N SER A 91 7.01 -0.95 10.57
CA SER A 91 8.25 -0.25 10.89
C SER A 91 7.98 1.10 11.54
N GLU A 92 8.12 1.16 12.85
CA GLU A 92 8.05 2.41 13.62
C GLU A 92 9.11 3.44 13.20
N THR A 93 10.30 2.98 12.78
CA THR A 93 11.36 3.88 12.27
C THR A 93 10.93 4.56 10.97
N PHE A 94 10.30 3.82 10.05
CA PHE A 94 9.82 4.39 8.79
C PHE A 94 8.68 5.37 9.04
N LYS A 95 7.71 4.99 9.87
CA LYS A 95 6.60 5.85 10.29
C LYS A 95 7.07 7.19 10.85
N LYS A 96 8.06 7.18 11.75
CA LYS A 96 8.67 8.41 12.29
C LYS A 96 9.35 9.27 11.23
N LYS A 97 9.96 8.66 10.21
CA LYS A 97 10.62 9.38 9.11
C LYS A 97 9.61 10.01 8.15
N VAL A 98 8.57 9.26 7.77
CA VAL A 98 7.50 9.79 6.90
C VAL A 98 6.78 10.96 7.56
N LEU A 99 6.57 10.88 8.87
CA LEU A 99 5.92 11.93 9.67
C LEU A 99 6.91 12.96 10.24
N SER A 100 8.14 13.03 9.72
CA SER A 100 9.16 13.94 10.26
C SER A 100 8.87 15.41 9.94
N GLU A 101 8.27 15.67 8.79
CA GLU A 101 7.67 16.97 8.47
C GLU A 101 6.16 16.88 8.73
N PRO A 102 5.64 17.60 9.74
CA PRO A 102 4.22 17.55 10.02
C PRO A 102 3.46 18.30 8.92
N PHE A 103 2.47 17.65 8.33
CA PHE A 103 1.43 18.35 7.57
C PHE A 103 0.36 18.80 8.55
N LEU A 104 0.39 20.09 8.90
CA LEU A 104 -0.39 20.62 10.00
C LEU A 104 -1.84 20.86 9.59
N PHE A 105 -2.71 20.97 10.59
CA PHE A 105 -4.11 21.28 10.33
C PHE A 105 -4.27 22.65 9.69
N GLU A 106 -3.44 23.62 10.10
CA GLU A 106 -3.40 24.97 9.55
C GLU A 106 -3.02 24.97 8.06
N ASP A 107 -2.09 24.11 7.64
CA ASP A 107 -1.73 23.94 6.22
C ASP A 107 -2.93 23.45 5.41
N ILE A 108 -3.71 22.51 5.96
CA ILE A 108 -4.93 22.01 5.35
C ILE A 108 -5.97 23.13 5.24
N GLU A 109 -6.21 23.90 6.32
CA GLU A 109 -7.15 25.01 6.31
C GLU A 109 -6.78 26.06 5.26
N ASP A 110 -5.50 26.40 5.15
CA ASP A 110 -5.02 27.38 4.18
C ASP A 110 -5.20 26.88 2.74
N ILE A 111 -4.92 25.60 2.46
CA ILE A 111 -5.21 24.99 1.15
C ILE A 111 -6.71 25.09 0.81
N LEU A 112 -7.58 24.71 1.76
CA LEU A 112 -9.03 24.74 1.56
C LEU A 112 -9.54 26.17 1.30
N ARG A 113 -9.05 27.16 2.05
CA ARG A 113 -9.39 28.58 1.87
C ARG A 113 -8.97 29.08 0.49
N HIS A 114 -7.75 28.78 0.04
CA HIS A 114 -7.24 29.21 -1.26
C HIS A 114 -8.07 28.62 -2.41
N ILE A 115 -8.36 27.32 -2.38
CA ILE A 115 -9.16 26.66 -3.42
C ILE A 115 -10.60 27.19 -3.41
N SER A 116 -11.19 27.36 -2.21
CA SER A 116 -12.54 27.90 -2.08
C SER A 116 -12.67 29.30 -2.69
N ALA A 117 -11.72 30.20 -2.38
CA ALA A 117 -11.71 31.56 -2.91
C ALA A 117 -11.45 31.62 -4.42
N GLN A 118 -10.53 30.81 -4.93
CA GLN A 118 -10.15 30.81 -6.35
C GLN A 118 -11.24 30.26 -7.26
N TYR A 119 -11.93 29.20 -6.82
CA TYR A 119 -12.87 28.46 -7.66
C TYR A 119 -14.33 28.62 -7.25
N ASN A 120 -14.63 29.39 -6.20
CA ASN A 120 -15.96 29.57 -5.63
C ASN A 120 -16.62 28.22 -5.30
N VAL A 121 -15.88 27.38 -4.57
CA VAL A 121 -16.32 26.05 -4.12
C VAL A 121 -16.35 25.96 -2.60
N GLU A 122 -17.24 25.14 -2.05
CA GLU A 122 -17.35 24.89 -0.61
C GLU A 122 -16.87 23.48 -0.28
N PHE A 123 -16.07 23.35 0.79
CA PHE A 123 -15.65 22.07 1.35
C PHE A 123 -16.42 21.76 2.63
N ILE A 124 -17.28 20.74 2.58
CA ILE A 124 -18.10 20.33 3.71
C ILE A 124 -17.45 19.11 4.37
N PRO A 125 -17.16 19.14 5.69
CA PRO A 125 -16.63 17.98 6.39
C PRO A 125 -17.55 16.77 6.23
N GLN A 126 -17.01 15.60 5.88
CA GLN A 126 -17.82 14.41 5.61
C GLN A 126 -18.75 14.02 6.78
N ARG A 127 -18.35 14.28 8.04
CA ARG A 127 -19.18 14.06 9.23
C ARG A 127 -20.52 14.81 9.23
N ALA A 128 -20.63 15.90 8.48
CA ALA A 128 -21.90 16.65 8.33
C ALA A 128 -22.98 15.81 7.63
N PHE A 129 -22.59 14.71 6.97
CA PHE A 129 -23.48 13.77 6.31
C PHE A 129 -23.74 12.50 7.14
N GLU A 130 -23.32 12.45 8.41
CA GLU A 130 -23.66 11.34 9.31
C GLU A 130 -25.19 11.16 9.36
N GLY A 131 -25.68 9.97 9.01
CA GLY A 131 -27.11 9.64 8.88
C GLY A 131 -27.59 9.46 7.43
N ASN A 132 -26.81 9.90 6.45
CA ASN A 132 -27.00 9.55 5.03
C ASN A 132 -25.98 8.49 4.64
N GLU A 133 -26.33 7.57 3.73
CA GLU A 133 -25.36 6.61 3.17
C GLU A 133 -24.25 7.37 2.43
N THR A 134 -23.14 7.65 3.12
CA THR A 134 -21.88 7.94 2.44
C THR A 134 -21.23 6.59 2.17
N HIS A 135 -20.87 6.30 0.91
CA HIS A 135 -20.27 5.01 0.50
C HIS A 135 -18.90 4.71 1.15
N TYR A 136 -18.40 5.59 2.02
CA TYR A 136 -17.14 5.43 2.74
C TYR A 136 -17.40 4.98 4.18
N LYS A 137 -17.09 3.70 4.46
CA LYS A 137 -17.04 3.18 5.84
C LYS A 137 -15.75 3.65 6.51
N PHE A 138 -15.83 4.68 7.35
CA PHE A 138 -14.79 4.96 8.33
C PHE A 138 -14.96 3.97 9.49
N ASN A 139 -14.11 2.94 9.55
CA ASN A 139 -14.00 2.12 10.76
C ASN A 139 -13.23 2.95 11.80
N ARG A 140 -13.87 3.21 12.95
CA ARG A 140 -13.24 3.84 14.12
C ARG A 140 -12.33 2.86 14.85
#